data_AF-A0A022KXC6-F1
#
_entry.id   AF-A0A022KXC6-F1
#
_cell.length_a   1.000
_cell.length_b   1.000
_cell.length_c   1.000
_cell.angle_alpha   90.00
_cell.angle_beta   90.00
_cell.angle_gamma   90.00
#
_symmetry.space_group_name_H-M   'P 1'
#
loop_
_entity.id
_entity.type
_entity.pdbx_description
1 polymer ?
#
loop_
_entity_poly.entity_id
_entity_poly.type
_entity_poly.pdbx_seq_one_letter_code
_entity_poly.pdbx_strand_id
1 'polypeptide(L)'
;MRVAPGTPPPVLAAGVLAWREKSSRIEVLLVHRPRYDDWSVPKGKLDKGETFPAAAVREVAEETGYRVRLHRPLPASVYLLPDGRTKIVQYWIGTVRAKAAPGPENPAEVDEVRWVPVDEAEQMLTRQGDQVLVATLRRFLEDETLETVPIVLQRHGAALPRAKWRKGEKSRPLNKKGKKQAQALPGLIDAFDPTRVLSSPWKRCLATVEPFARIEGLTIRTKDELTEAGAEEHPSRTVAVIERVLHEGRGTVVCTHRPVLPTLIGAVKKAADRGAEMELPREDPFLAAGEALVLHTTSAGRVVAVERHLPNIS
;
A
#
# COMPACT_ATOMS: atom_id res chain seq x y z
N MET A 1 -4.29 10.28 4.11
CA MET A 1 -5.04 11.55 3.99
C MET A 1 -6.53 11.28 4.30
N ARG A 2 -7.11 11.89 5.34
CA ARG A 2 -8.58 11.87 5.52
C ARG A 2 -9.13 13.10 4.81
N VAL A 3 -9.70 12.92 3.62
CA VAL A 3 -10.40 13.99 2.92
C VAL A 3 -11.67 14.29 3.71
N ALA A 4 -11.81 15.51 4.25
CA ALA A 4 -13.09 15.96 4.79
C ALA A 4 -14.12 15.88 3.67
N PRO A 5 -15.32 15.29 3.90
CA PRO A 5 -16.28 15.16 2.83
C PRO A 5 -16.70 16.56 2.38
N GLY A 6 -16.30 16.93 1.17
CA GLY A 6 -17.00 17.99 0.45
C GLY A 6 -18.48 17.61 0.35
N THR A 7 -19.35 18.60 0.25
CA THR A 7 -20.76 18.36 -0.02
C THR A 7 -20.99 18.67 -1.49
N PRO A 8 -21.41 17.71 -2.33
CA PRO A 8 -21.61 16.27 -2.09
C PRO A 8 -20.31 15.44 -1.93
N PRO A 9 -20.36 14.28 -1.25
CA PRO A 9 -19.16 13.49 -0.96
C PRO A 9 -18.45 13.05 -2.25
N PRO A 10 -17.10 13.00 -2.24
CA PRO A 10 -16.34 12.70 -3.44
C PRO A 10 -16.56 11.25 -3.90
N VAL A 11 -16.47 11.03 -5.21
CA VAL A 11 -16.40 9.69 -5.79
C VAL A 11 -14.94 9.24 -5.72
N LEU A 12 -14.67 8.21 -4.93
CA LEU A 12 -13.33 7.65 -4.77
C LEU A 12 -13.13 6.48 -5.73
N ALA A 13 -11.98 6.44 -6.38
CA ALA A 13 -11.58 5.38 -7.29
C ALA A 13 -10.08 5.05 -7.13
N ALA A 14 -9.68 3.88 -7.59
CA ALA A 14 -8.31 3.43 -7.57
C ALA A 14 -7.96 2.65 -8.84
N GLY A 15 -6.70 2.68 -9.25
CA GLY A 15 -6.23 1.98 -10.45
C GLY A 15 -4.75 1.63 -10.40
N VAL A 16 -4.29 0.85 -11.37
CA VAL A 16 -2.89 0.42 -11.46
C VAL A 16 -2.40 0.50 -12.89
N LEU A 17 -1.28 1.20 -13.09
CA LEU A 17 -0.51 1.09 -14.31
C LEU A 17 0.42 -0.12 -14.19
N ALA A 18 -0.12 -1.29 -14.55
CA ALA A 18 0.66 -2.52 -14.50
C ALA A 18 1.71 -2.52 -15.62
N TRP A 19 2.93 -2.95 -15.32
CA TRP A 19 4.02 -3.06 -16.28
C TRP A 19 4.61 -4.47 -16.28
N ARG A 20 5.28 -4.80 -17.38
CA ARG A 20 6.12 -5.99 -17.51
C ARG A 20 7.29 -5.70 -18.43
N GLU A 21 8.35 -6.48 -18.29
CA GLU A 21 9.41 -6.52 -19.29
C GLU A 21 9.16 -7.66 -20.28
N LYS A 22 9.23 -7.36 -21.57
CA LYS A 22 9.15 -8.34 -22.65
C LYS A 22 10.13 -7.96 -23.76
N SER A 23 11.02 -8.89 -24.12
CA SER A 23 12.05 -8.67 -25.15
C SER A 23 12.86 -7.38 -24.92
N SER A 24 13.26 -7.15 -23.66
CA SER A 24 14.00 -5.94 -23.23
C SER A 24 13.28 -4.61 -23.44
N ARG A 25 11.95 -4.64 -23.58
CA ARG A 25 11.09 -3.45 -23.60
C ARG A 25 10.12 -3.50 -22.42
N ILE A 26 9.88 -2.33 -21.84
CA ILE A 26 8.80 -2.17 -20.87
C ILE A 26 7.49 -2.00 -21.63
N GLU A 27 6.53 -2.85 -21.29
CA GLU A 27 5.15 -2.76 -21.75
C GLU A 27 4.25 -2.41 -20.55
N VAL A 28 3.21 -1.63 -20.79
CA VAL A 28 2.16 -1.28 -19.83
C VAL A 28 0.82 -1.86 -20.24
N LEU A 29 -0.02 -2.15 -19.24
CA LEU A 29 -1.36 -2.70 -19.43
C LEU A 29 -2.38 -1.56 -19.58
N LEU A 30 -3.04 -1.51 -20.73
CA LEU A 30 -4.13 -0.58 -21.03
C LEU A 30 -5.41 -1.34 -21.35
N VAL A 31 -6.54 -0.68 -21.11
CA VAL A 31 -7.88 -1.17 -21.46
C VAL A 31 -8.58 -0.21 -22.40
N HIS A 32 -9.33 -0.77 -23.34
CA HIS A 32 -10.23 -0.02 -24.20
C HIS A 32 -11.63 0.02 -23.58
N ARG A 33 -12.29 1.17 -23.66
CA ARG A 33 -13.63 1.37 -23.11
C ARG A 33 -14.62 1.70 -24.23
N PRO A 34 -15.50 0.76 -24.63
CA PRO A 34 -16.36 0.95 -25.80
C PRO A 34 -17.34 2.12 -25.64
N ARG A 35 -17.71 2.47 -24.41
CA ARG A 35 -18.58 3.62 -24.11
C ARG A 35 -17.98 4.97 -24.56
N TYR A 36 -16.66 5.09 -24.52
CA TYR A 36 -15.95 6.35 -24.82
C TYR A 36 -15.06 6.25 -26.06
N ASP A 37 -14.88 5.04 -26.60
CA ASP A 37 -13.94 4.73 -27.68
C ASP A 37 -12.53 5.25 -27.35
N ASP A 38 -12.09 5.00 -26.10
CA ASP A 38 -10.80 5.49 -25.58
C ASP A 38 -9.99 4.41 -24.86
N TRP A 39 -8.67 4.58 -24.87
CA TRP A 39 -7.73 3.78 -24.08
C TRP A 39 -7.45 4.47 -22.76
N SER A 40 -7.43 3.70 -21.68
CA SER A 40 -7.12 4.22 -20.34
C SER A 40 -6.41 3.20 -19.46
N VAL A 41 -5.84 3.69 -18.36
CA VAL A 41 -5.31 2.83 -17.29
C VAL A 41 -6.48 2.17 -16.54
N PRO A 42 -6.40 0.85 -16.24
CA PRO A 42 -7.43 0.15 -15.48
C PRO A 42 -7.70 0.80 -14.12
N LYS A 43 -8.98 1.03 -13.80
CA LYS A 43 -9.42 1.68 -12.56
C LYS A 43 -10.94 1.57 -12.38
N GLY A 44 -11.37 1.55 -11.12
CA GLY A 44 -12.77 1.71 -10.79
C GLY A 44 -13.02 2.21 -9.38
N LYS A 45 -14.29 2.19 -8.97
CA LYS A 45 -14.75 2.87 -7.76
C LYS A 45 -14.47 2.00 -6.54
N LEU A 46 -14.19 2.64 -5.41
CA LEU A 46 -14.09 1.93 -4.14
C LEU A 46 -15.45 1.36 -3.75
N ASP A 47 -15.46 0.12 -3.30
CA ASP A 47 -16.59 -0.48 -2.61
C ASP A 47 -16.74 0.07 -1.18
N LYS A 48 -17.92 -0.15 -0.60
CA LYS A 48 -18.20 0.31 0.77
C LYS A 48 -17.26 -0.37 1.78
N GLY A 49 -16.42 0.44 2.42
CA GLY A 49 -15.46 -0.05 3.41
C GLY A 49 -14.15 -0.56 2.79
N GLU A 50 -13.98 -0.44 1.48
CA GLU A 50 -12.75 -0.80 0.79
C GLU A 50 -11.68 0.29 0.98
N THR A 51 -10.41 -0.11 0.92
CA THR A 51 -9.25 0.79 0.89
C THR A 51 -8.78 0.99 -0.54
N PHE A 52 -8.15 2.13 -0.86
CA PHE A 52 -7.67 2.36 -2.22
C PHE A 52 -6.73 1.26 -2.76
N PRO A 53 -5.73 0.72 -2.00
CA PRO A 53 -4.90 -0.37 -2.50
C PRO A 53 -5.71 -1.64 -2.85
N ALA A 54 -6.67 -2.01 -1.99
CA ALA A 54 -7.55 -3.15 -2.22
C ALA A 54 -8.43 -2.95 -3.48
N ALA A 55 -9.01 -1.76 -3.65
CA ALA A 55 -9.78 -1.41 -4.83
C ALA A 55 -8.90 -1.47 -6.09
N ALA A 56 -7.67 -0.93 -6.03
CA ALA A 56 -6.77 -0.89 -7.18
C ALA A 56 -6.49 -2.31 -7.72
N VAL A 57 -6.20 -3.27 -6.83
CA VAL A 57 -5.91 -4.65 -7.26
C VAL A 57 -7.16 -5.41 -7.71
N ARG A 58 -8.32 -5.14 -7.11
CA ARG A 58 -9.60 -5.73 -7.50
C ARG A 58 -10.00 -5.26 -8.89
N GLU A 59 -10.01 -3.95 -9.12
CA GLU A 59 -10.43 -3.34 -10.39
C GLU A 59 -9.56 -3.82 -11.56
N VAL A 60 -8.25 -3.97 -11.36
CA VAL A 60 -7.38 -4.56 -12.40
C VAL A 60 -7.76 -6.00 -12.69
N ALA A 61 -8.09 -6.79 -11.68
CA ALA A 61 -8.51 -8.18 -11.89
C ALA A 61 -9.84 -8.25 -12.65
N GLU A 62 -10.81 -7.40 -12.30
CA GLU A 62 -12.13 -7.34 -12.96
C GLU A 62 -12.02 -6.86 -14.42
N GLU A 63 -11.25 -5.79 -14.68
CA GLU A 63 -11.15 -5.19 -16.01
C GLU A 63 -10.18 -5.93 -16.95
N THR A 64 -9.26 -6.75 -16.43
CA THR A 64 -8.18 -7.32 -17.25
C THR A 64 -7.96 -8.82 -17.09
N GLY A 65 -8.50 -9.41 -16.02
CA GLY A 65 -8.22 -10.78 -15.61
C GLY A 65 -6.83 -11.00 -15.00
N TYR A 66 -6.00 -9.96 -14.81
CA TYR A 66 -4.69 -10.08 -14.16
C TYR A 66 -4.75 -9.76 -12.67
N ARG A 67 -4.08 -10.57 -11.86
CA ARG A 67 -3.77 -10.23 -10.46
C ARG A 67 -2.43 -9.51 -10.43
N VAL A 68 -2.39 -8.37 -9.75
CA VAL A 68 -1.19 -7.51 -9.68
C VAL A 68 -0.70 -7.33 -8.26
N ARG A 69 0.59 -7.01 -8.12
CA ARG A 69 1.22 -6.52 -6.89
C ARG A 69 1.48 -5.03 -7.06
N LEU A 70 1.12 -4.23 -6.07
CA LEU A 70 1.38 -2.79 -6.08
C LEU A 70 2.85 -2.49 -5.74
N HIS A 71 3.38 -1.49 -6.43
CA HIS A 71 4.66 -0.84 -6.17
C HIS A 71 4.41 0.61 -5.75
N ARG A 72 5.29 1.54 -6.11
CA ARG A 72 5.20 2.96 -5.73
C ARG A 72 3.87 3.59 -6.18
N PRO A 73 3.35 4.56 -5.42
CA PRO A 73 2.21 5.34 -5.84
C PRO A 73 2.56 6.23 -7.05
N LEU A 74 1.56 6.49 -7.87
CA LEU A 74 1.59 7.46 -8.97
C LEU A 74 0.78 8.70 -8.57
N PRO A 75 0.93 9.83 -9.30
CA PRO A 75 0.11 11.02 -9.08
C PRO A 75 -1.39 10.72 -9.11
N ALA A 76 -2.11 11.24 -8.14
CA ALA A 76 -3.56 11.13 -8.10
C ALA A 76 -4.21 12.04 -9.15
N SER A 77 -5.32 11.61 -9.73
CA SER A 77 -6.17 12.45 -10.59
C SER A 77 -7.34 13.01 -9.79
N VAL A 78 -7.59 14.32 -9.90
CA VAL A 78 -8.70 15.01 -9.22
C VAL A 78 -9.43 15.89 -10.23
N TYR A 79 -10.73 15.65 -10.43
CA TYR A 79 -11.55 16.40 -11.39
C TYR A 79 -13.03 16.41 -10.99
N LEU A 80 -13.81 17.32 -11.56
CA LEU A 80 -15.25 17.43 -11.31
C LEU A 80 -16.06 16.54 -12.26
N LEU A 81 -17.08 15.89 -11.73
CA LEU A 81 -18.10 15.17 -12.49
C LEU A 81 -19.21 16.14 -12.95
N PRO A 82 -20.00 15.77 -13.97
CA PRO A 82 -21.13 16.60 -14.44
C PRO A 82 -22.17 16.93 -13.36
N ASP A 83 -22.29 16.07 -12.33
CA ASP A 83 -23.19 16.27 -11.19
C ASP A 83 -22.59 17.13 -10.06
N GLY A 84 -21.43 17.75 -10.30
CA GLY A 84 -20.73 18.63 -9.35
C GLY A 84 -19.89 17.90 -8.29
N ARG A 85 -19.92 16.56 -8.21
CA ARG A 85 -19.05 15.82 -7.29
C ARG A 85 -17.59 15.85 -7.75
N THR A 86 -16.67 15.98 -6.80
CA THR A 86 -15.25 15.72 -7.06
C THR A 86 -15.02 14.21 -7.20
N LYS A 87 -14.34 13.79 -8.26
CA LYS A 87 -13.79 12.44 -8.40
C LYS A 87 -12.29 12.47 -8.09
N ILE A 88 -11.85 11.55 -7.23
CA ILE A 88 -10.46 11.35 -6.84
C ILE A 88 -10.07 9.93 -7.22
N VAL A 89 -9.02 9.80 -8.04
CA VAL A 89 -8.45 8.50 -8.42
C VAL A 89 -7.03 8.41 -7.90
N GLN A 90 -6.74 7.40 -7.07
CA GLN A 90 -5.37 7.08 -6.67
C GLN A 90 -4.82 5.98 -7.56
N TYR A 91 -3.56 6.10 -7.94
CA TYR A 91 -2.91 5.15 -8.83
C TYR A 91 -1.62 4.63 -8.22
N TRP A 92 -1.26 3.42 -8.63
CA TRP A 92 0.02 2.79 -8.35
C TRP A 92 0.62 2.25 -9.65
N ILE A 93 1.94 2.14 -9.69
CA ILE A 93 2.55 1.17 -10.61
C ILE A 93 2.40 -0.23 -10.03
N GLY A 94 2.35 -1.25 -10.87
CA GLY A 94 2.21 -2.64 -10.42
C GLY A 94 2.85 -3.65 -11.36
N THR A 95 3.08 -4.86 -10.87
CA THR A 95 3.55 -6.00 -11.68
C THR A 95 2.54 -7.14 -11.63
N VAL A 96 2.47 -7.94 -12.70
CA VAL A 96 1.57 -9.10 -12.75
C VAL A 96 2.13 -10.24 -11.90
N ARG A 97 1.25 -10.82 -11.11
CA ARG A 97 1.53 -12.02 -10.29
C ARG A 97 1.05 -13.27 -10.97
N ALA A 98 -0.15 -13.19 -11.55
CA ALA A 98 -0.85 -14.30 -12.16
C ALA A 98 -1.89 -13.77 -13.13
N LYS A 99 -2.23 -14.60 -14.12
CA LYS A 99 -3.44 -14.44 -14.92
C LYS A 99 -4.57 -15.23 -14.22
N ALA A 100 -5.55 -14.53 -13.67
CA ALA A 100 -6.66 -15.12 -12.93
C ALA A 100 -7.88 -15.42 -13.79
N ALA A 101 -8.07 -14.68 -14.89
CA ALA A 101 -9.18 -14.87 -15.82
C ALA A 101 -8.70 -14.67 -17.28
N PRO A 102 -9.43 -15.18 -18.29
CA PRO A 102 -9.03 -15.03 -19.68
C PRO A 102 -9.06 -13.58 -20.18
N GLY A 103 -9.89 -12.72 -19.57
CA GLY A 103 -10.09 -11.31 -19.93
C GLY A 103 -11.07 -10.60 -18.96
N PRO A 104 -11.68 -9.47 -19.37
CA PRO A 104 -12.55 -8.65 -18.53
C PRO A 104 -13.83 -9.38 -18.11
N GLU A 105 -14.33 -9.07 -16.91
CA GLU A 105 -15.58 -9.61 -16.38
C GLU A 105 -16.82 -8.99 -17.07
N ASN A 106 -16.71 -7.73 -17.51
CA ASN A 106 -17.79 -7.00 -18.15
C ASN A 106 -17.37 -6.40 -19.51
N PRO A 107 -17.65 -7.10 -20.64
CA PRO A 107 -17.34 -6.62 -21.99
C PRO A 107 -17.98 -5.29 -22.38
N ALA A 108 -19.06 -4.87 -21.71
CA ALA A 108 -19.69 -3.57 -21.97
C ALA A 108 -18.92 -2.40 -21.33
N GLU A 109 -18.05 -2.68 -20.36
CA GLU A 109 -17.19 -1.70 -19.71
C GLU A 109 -15.77 -1.70 -20.31
N VAL A 110 -15.22 -2.90 -20.54
CA VAL A 110 -13.93 -3.13 -21.19
C VAL A 110 -14.08 -4.26 -22.19
N ASP A 111 -13.87 -3.97 -23.47
CA ASP A 111 -13.92 -4.96 -24.56
C ASP A 111 -12.53 -5.45 -24.99
N GLU A 112 -11.49 -4.63 -24.78
CA GLU A 112 -10.11 -5.00 -25.08
C GLU A 112 -9.11 -4.70 -23.96
N VAL A 113 -8.11 -5.59 -23.85
CA VAL A 113 -6.99 -5.50 -22.90
C VAL A 113 -5.69 -5.67 -23.68
N ARG A 114 -4.78 -4.70 -23.62
CA ARG A 114 -3.51 -4.75 -24.37
C ARG A 114 -2.31 -4.42 -23.50
N TRP A 115 -1.24 -5.17 -23.75
CA TRP A 115 0.12 -4.80 -23.34
C TRP A 115 0.72 -3.96 -24.45
N VAL A 116 1.15 -2.75 -24.12
CA VAL A 116 1.59 -1.74 -25.09
C VAL A 116 2.97 -1.23 -24.67
N PRO A 117 3.96 -1.13 -25.57
CA PRO A 117 5.24 -0.49 -25.26
C PRO A 117 5.03 0.93 -24.70
N VAL A 118 5.83 1.32 -23.71
CA VAL A 118 5.67 2.62 -23.02
C VAL A 118 5.62 3.80 -24.00
N ASP A 119 6.45 3.81 -25.04
CA ASP A 119 6.50 4.87 -26.06
C ASP A 119 5.22 4.97 -26.90
N GLU A 120 4.55 3.84 -27.14
CA GLU A 120 3.28 3.77 -27.87
C GLU A 120 2.10 4.13 -26.95
N ALA A 121 2.16 3.71 -25.69
CA ALA A 121 1.12 3.96 -24.70
C ALA A 121 0.86 5.47 -24.49
N GLU A 122 1.90 6.30 -24.48
CA GLU A 122 1.76 7.76 -24.39
C GLU A 122 0.92 8.36 -25.53
N GLN A 123 1.02 7.77 -26.74
CA GLN A 123 0.29 8.21 -27.92
C GLN A 123 -1.14 7.67 -27.98
N MET A 124 -1.37 6.47 -27.42
CA MET A 124 -2.68 5.84 -27.37
C MET A 124 -3.61 6.45 -26.32
N LEU A 125 -3.05 6.94 -25.21
CA LEU A 125 -3.84 7.48 -24.11
C LEU A 125 -4.50 8.81 -24.49
N THR A 126 -5.82 8.82 -24.50
CA THR A 126 -6.62 9.97 -24.91
C THR A 126 -6.70 11.06 -23.83
N ARG A 127 -6.53 10.69 -22.56
CA ARG A 127 -6.65 11.60 -21.41
C ARG A 127 -5.28 12.03 -20.91
N GLN A 128 -5.07 13.35 -20.79
CA GLN A 128 -3.83 13.92 -20.23
C GLN A 128 -3.49 13.37 -18.84
N GLY A 129 -4.49 13.12 -17.99
CA GLY A 129 -4.28 12.53 -16.67
C GLY A 129 -3.62 11.15 -16.72
N ASP A 130 -3.97 10.31 -17.70
CA ASP A 130 -3.35 9.00 -17.86
C ASP A 130 -1.95 9.10 -18.50
N GLN A 131 -1.72 10.08 -19.40
CA GLN A 131 -0.39 10.35 -19.97
C GLN A 131 0.64 10.72 -18.88
N VAL A 132 0.22 11.49 -17.86
CA VAL A 132 1.07 11.80 -16.69
C VAL A 132 1.51 10.55 -15.94
N LEU A 133 0.67 9.51 -15.90
CA LEU A 133 1.00 8.23 -15.25
C LEU A 133 2.14 7.52 -15.98
N VAL A 134 2.06 7.45 -17.31
CA VAL A 134 3.10 6.82 -18.16
C VAL A 134 4.40 7.61 -18.11
N ALA A 135 4.34 8.94 -18.20
CA ALA A 135 5.53 9.79 -18.05
C ALA A 135 6.19 9.61 -16.67
N THR A 136 5.40 9.44 -15.60
CA THR A 136 5.95 9.17 -14.26
C THR A 136 6.59 7.79 -14.18
N LEU A 137 5.97 6.77 -14.78
CA LEU A 137 6.56 5.43 -14.88
C LEU A 137 7.91 5.46 -15.60
N ARG A 138 8.03 6.21 -16.71
CA ARG A 138 9.30 6.38 -17.43
C ARG A 138 10.40 6.97 -16.55
N ARG A 139 10.07 7.99 -15.75
CA ARG A 139 11.03 8.55 -14.78
C ARG A 139 11.48 7.52 -13.75
N PHE A 140 10.56 6.69 -13.25
CA PHE A 140 10.92 5.61 -12.32
C PHE A 140 11.81 4.54 -12.99
N LEU A 141 11.64 4.31 -14.29
CA LEU A 141 12.51 3.43 -15.07
C LEU A 141 13.92 4.01 -15.20
N GLU A 142 14.03 5.27 -15.60
CA GLU A 142 15.29 6.01 -15.72
C GLU A 142 16.06 6.07 -14.39
N ASP A 143 15.32 6.22 -13.28
CA ASP A 143 15.88 6.25 -11.93
C ASP A 143 16.23 4.85 -11.37
N GLU A 144 15.95 3.77 -12.10
CA GLU A 144 16.08 2.36 -11.64
C GLU A 144 15.28 2.07 -10.36
N THR A 145 14.05 2.61 -10.29
CA THR A 145 13.17 2.54 -9.12
C THR A 145 11.75 2.04 -9.43
N LEU A 146 11.55 1.41 -10.59
CA LEU A 146 10.27 0.76 -10.93
C LEU A 146 9.93 -0.36 -9.96
N GLU A 147 10.87 -1.28 -9.76
CA GLU A 147 10.66 -2.42 -8.88
C GLU A 147 11.00 -2.04 -7.45
N THR A 148 9.97 -2.09 -6.60
CA THR A 148 10.11 -1.91 -5.15
C THR A 148 9.55 -3.11 -4.39
N VAL A 149 10.04 -3.28 -3.17
CA VAL A 149 9.51 -4.21 -2.17
C VAL A 149 8.87 -3.42 -1.02
N PRO A 150 7.75 -3.90 -0.46
CA PRO A 150 7.06 -3.18 0.60
C PRO A 150 7.63 -3.52 1.98
N ILE A 151 8.18 -2.53 2.68
CA ILE A 151 8.40 -2.64 4.13
C ILE A 151 7.25 -1.91 4.84
N VAL A 152 6.39 -2.65 5.53
CA VAL A 152 5.17 -2.11 6.14
C VAL A 152 5.38 -1.94 7.63
N LEU A 153 5.57 -0.70 8.10
CA LEU A 153 5.53 -0.39 9.53
C LEU A 153 4.08 -0.32 10.01
N GLN A 154 3.64 -1.33 10.75
CA GLN A 154 2.27 -1.46 11.23
C GLN A 154 2.18 -1.06 12.71
N ARG A 155 1.48 0.03 13.03
CA ARG A 155 1.09 0.27 14.43
C ARG A 155 -0.03 -0.70 14.81
N HIS A 156 0.08 -1.37 15.96
CA HIS A 156 -1.00 -2.24 16.43
C HIS A 156 -2.36 -1.53 16.46
N GLY A 157 -3.44 -2.29 16.30
CA GLY A 157 -4.82 -1.80 16.37
C GLY A 157 -5.20 -1.20 17.73
N ALA A 158 -6.35 -0.55 17.81
CA ALA A 158 -6.84 0.04 19.05
C ALA A 158 -6.96 -1.02 20.17
N ALA A 159 -6.31 -0.78 21.31
CA ALA A 159 -6.25 -1.70 22.45
C ALA A 159 -7.11 -1.23 23.63
N LEU A 160 -7.35 -2.12 24.60
CA LEU A 160 -8.01 -1.73 25.84
C LEU A 160 -7.20 -0.64 26.57
N PRO A 161 -7.86 0.33 27.24
CA PRO A 161 -7.15 1.32 28.05
C PRO A 161 -6.29 0.64 29.13
N ARG A 162 -5.09 1.17 29.41
CA ARG A 162 -4.19 0.64 30.46
C ARG A 162 -4.90 0.56 31.82
N ALA A 163 -5.67 1.59 32.17
CA ALA A 163 -6.48 1.65 33.39
C ALA A 163 -7.56 0.55 33.51
N LYS A 164 -7.93 -0.14 32.42
CA LYS A 164 -8.91 -1.23 32.40
C LYS A 164 -8.30 -2.62 32.26
N TRP A 165 -6.97 -2.75 32.34
CA TRP A 165 -6.27 -4.03 32.24
C TRP A 165 -5.33 -4.24 33.43
N ARG A 166 -5.42 -5.40 34.10
CA ARG A 166 -4.62 -5.71 35.32
C ARG A 166 -3.66 -6.88 35.15
N LYS A 167 -3.70 -7.59 34.03
CA LYS A 167 -2.88 -8.81 33.77
C LYS A 167 -1.50 -8.51 33.17
N GLY A 168 -0.96 -7.31 33.42
CA GLY A 168 0.30 -6.83 32.86
C GLY A 168 0.21 -6.34 31.40
N GLU A 169 1.15 -5.47 31.01
CA GLU A 169 1.12 -4.75 29.73
C GLU A 169 1.31 -5.67 28.50
N LYS A 170 2.14 -6.72 28.65
CA LYS A 170 2.43 -7.70 27.58
C LYS A 170 1.17 -8.42 27.09
N SER A 171 0.20 -8.65 27.97
CA SER A 171 -1.03 -9.41 27.69
C SER A 171 -2.21 -8.54 27.28
N ARG A 172 -2.07 -7.20 27.25
CA ARG A 172 -3.16 -6.26 26.98
C ARG A 172 -3.71 -6.46 25.56
N PRO A 173 -5.01 -6.80 25.39
CA PRO A 173 -5.56 -7.18 24.09
C PRO A 173 -6.07 -5.96 23.30
N LEU A 174 -6.37 -6.22 22.02
CA LEU A 174 -7.16 -5.32 21.19
C LEU A 174 -8.57 -5.12 21.78
N ASN A 175 -9.12 -3.92 21.60
CA ASN A 175 -10.52 -3.64 21.89
C ASN A 175 -11.40 -3.97 20.66
N LYS A 176 -12.74 -3.75 20.74
CA LYS A 176 -13.67 -4.06 19.63
C LYS A 176 -13.27 -3.37 18.33
N LYS A 177 -12.87 -2.09 18.39
CA LYS A 177 -12.39 -1.33 17.23
C LYS A 177 -11.10 -1.92 16.68
N GLY A 178 -10.13 -2.24 17.53
CA GLY A 178 -8.86 -2.84 17.10
C GLY A 178 -9.03 -4.20 16.43
N LYS A 179 -9.98 -5.02 16.89
CA LYS A 179 -10.31 -6.29 16.23
C LYS A 179 -10.84 -6.08 14.81
N LYS A 180 -11.73 -5.11 14.60
CA LYS A 180 -12.19 -4.72 13.25
C LYS A 180 -11.03 -4.24 12.38
N GLN A 181 -10.12 -3.43 12.93
CA GLN A 181 -8.93 -2.97 12.20
C GLN A 181 -8.04 -4.13 11.76
N ALA A 182 -7.80 -5.10 12.65
CA ALA A 182 -7.02 -6.30 12.33
C ALA A 182 -7.68 -7.14 11.23
N GLN A 183 -9.01 -7.26 11.24
CA GLN A 183 -9.76 -7.99 10.22
C GLN A 183 -9.78 -7.30 8.85
N ALA A 184 -9.72 -5.96 8.82
CA ALA A 184 -9.66 -5.19 7.58
C ALA A 184 -8.23 -5.07 7.00
N LEU A 185 -7.22 -5.48 7.77
CA LEU A 185 -5.82 -5.35 7.38
C LEU A 185 -5.39 -6.23 6.19
N PRO A 186 -5.88 -7.48 6.01
CA PRO A 186 -5.41 -8.35 4.93
C PRO A 186 -5.57 -7.73 3.54
N GLY A 187 -6.78 -7.25 3.18
CA GLY A 187 -7.02 -6.66 1.86
C GLY A 187 -6.17 -5.42 1.57
N LEU A 188 -5.77 -4.67 2.62
CA LEU A 188 -4.86 -3.54 2.49
C LEU A 188 -3.41 -3.99 2.27
N ILE A 189 -2.91 -4.92 3.09
CA ILE A 189 -1.50 -5.32 3.08
C ILE A 189 -1.19 -6.26 1.91
N ASP A 190 -2.08 -7.20 1.59
CA ASP A 190 -1.91 -8.19 0.52
C ASP A 190 -1.74 -7.53 -0.86
N ALA A 191 -2.35 -6.36 -1.07
CA ALA A 191 -2.18 -5.57 -2.30
C ALA A 191 -0.69 -5.31 -2.64
N PHE A 192 0.19 -5.26 -1.63
CA PHE A 192 1.63 -5.08 -1.80
C PHE A 192 2.42 -6.40 -1.73
N ASP A 193 1.84 -7.48 -1.19
CA ASP A 193 2.48 -8.78 -0.93
C ASP A 193 3.83 -8.74 -0.22
N PRO A 194 3.79 -8.41 1.07
CA PRO A 194 4.88 -8.78 1.93
C PRO A 194 4.87 -10.30 2.18
N THR A 195 6.04 -10.91 2.07
CA THR A 195 6.25 -12.35 2.25
C THR A 195 6.71 -12.71 3.68
N ARG A 196 6.78 -11.72 4.57
CA ARG A 196 7.25 -11.88 5.95
C ARG A 196 6.46 -11.04 6.94
N VAL A 197 6.37 -11.55 8.17
CA VAL A 197 5.80 -10.82 9.30
C VAL A 197 6.76 -10.86 10.49
N LEU A 198 7.22 -9.69 10.91
CA LEU A 198 7.88 -9.43 12.18
C LEU A 198 6.92 -8.69 13.11
N SER A 199 6.92 -9.04 14.40
CA SER A 199 6.02 -8.39 15.35
C SER A 199 6.64 -8.29 16.73
N SER A 200 6.27 -7.27 17.48
CA SER A 200 6.40 -7.32 18.95
C SER A 200 5.63 -8.53 19.50
N PRO A 201 6.18 -9.30 20.45
CA PRO A 201 5.48 -10.46 21.03
C PRO A 201 4.26 -10.08 21.88
N TRP A 202 4.00 -8.79 22.12
CA TRP A 202 2.88 -8.36 22.94
C TRP A 202 1.54 -8.65 22.26
N LYS A 203 0.56 -9.12 23.04
CA LYS A 203 -0.69 -9.71 22.54
C LYS A 203 -1.42 -8.86 21.50
N ARG A 204 -1.44 -7.53 21.67
CA ARG A 204 -2.08 -6.61 20.72
C ARG A 204 -1.37 -6.50 19.37
N CYS A 205 -0.04 -6.61 19.32
CA CYS A 205 0.71 -6.58 18.07
C CYS A 205 0.46 -7.88 17.30
N LEU A 206 0.63 -9.03 17.96
CA LEU A 206 0.30 -10.34 17.40
C LEU A 206 -1.14 -10.37 16.85
N ALA A 207 -2.12 -10.01 17.66
CA ALA A 207 -3.53 -10.01 17.26
C ALA A 207 -3.86 -9.01 16.12
N THR A 208 -2.99 -8.02 15.86
CA THR A 208 -3.20 -7.07 14.74
C THR A 208 -2.84 -7.70 13.41
N VAL A 209 -1.73 -8.45 13.35
CA VAL A 209 -1.20 -9.04 12.11
C VAL A 209 -1.63 -10.49 11.90
N GLU A 210 -2.17 -11.15 12.92
CA GLU A 210 -2.60 -12.55 12.85
C GLU A 210 -3.63 -12.85 11.75
N PRO A 211 -4.66 -12.00 11.49
CA PRO A 211 -5.58 -12.26 10.38
C PRO A 211 -4.86 -12.31 9.02
N PHE A 212 -3.96 -11.36 8.76
CA PHE A 212 -3.17 -11.34 7.52
C PHE A 212 -2.25 -12.55 7.43
N ALA A 213 -1.46 -12.80 8.48
CA ALA A 213 -0.52 -13.92 8.50
C ALA A 213 -1.22 -15.28 8.30
N ARG A 214 -2.44 -15.45 8.83
CA ARG A 214 -3.21 -16.68 8.64
C ARG A 214 -3.69 -16.85 7.20
N ILE A 215 -4.21 -15.79 6.57
CA ILE A 215 -4.71 -15.84 5.19
C ILE A 215 -3.56 -16.17 4.22
N GLU A 216 -2.41 -15.53 4.41
CA GLU A 216 -1.23 -15.73 3.57
C GLU A 216 -0.39 -16.96 3.95
N GLY A 217 -0.76 -17.71 4.99
CA GLY A 217 0.02 -18.85 5.47
C GLY A 217 1.41 -18.48 6.00
N LEU A 218 1.62 -17.24 6.45
CA LEU A 218 2.90 -16.72 6.93
C LEU A 218 3.12 -16.98 8.42
N THR A 219 4.35 -17.33 8.78
CA THR A 219 4.76 -17.42 10.18
C THR A 219 5.10 -16.05 10.74
N ILE A 220 4.51 -15.69 11.88
CA ILE A 220 4.85 -14.46 12.61
C ILE A 220 6.13 -14.71 13.43
N ARG A 221 7.20 -13.98 13.13
CA ARG A 221 8.43 -14.00 13.94
C ARG A 221 8.42 -12.86 14.93
N THR A 222 8.64 -13.17 16.21
CA THR A 222 8.63 -12.14 17.26
C THR A 222 10.00 -11.54 17.50
N LYS A 223 10.01 -10.25 17.86
CA LYS A 223 11.21 -9.48 18.23
C LYS A 223 10.94 -8.66 19.48
N ASP A 224 11.68 -8.92 20.56
CA ASP A 224 11.56 -8.17 21.81
C ASP A 224 12.01 -6.71 21.65
N GLU A 225 12.90 -6.46 20.69
CA GLU A 225 13.38 -5.14 20.28
C GLU A 225 12.26 -4.25 19.71
N LEU A 226 11.13 -4.84 19.32
CA LEU A 226 9.94 -4.11 18.86
C LEU A 226 8.93 -3.84 20.00
N THR A 227 9.22 -4.23 21.23
CA THR A 227 8.39 -3.90 22.41
C THR A 227 8.69 -2.47 22.89
N GLU A 228 7.76 -1.87 23.66
CA GLU A 228 8.04 -0.55 24.27
C GLU A 228 9.25 -0.65 25.21
N ALA A 229 9.30 -1.69 26.05
CA ALA A 229 10.41 -1.90 26.99
C ALA A 229 11.76 -2.14 26.28
N GLY A 230 11.78 -2.99 25.24
CA GLY A 230 13.01 -3.29 24.50
C GLY A 230 13.56 -2.08 23.74
N ALA A 231 12.68 -1.24 23.19
CA ALA A 231 13.08 -0.01 22.52
C ALA A 231 13.54 1.08 23.49
N GLU A 232 12.97 1.12 24.70
CA GLU A 232 13.39 2.04 25.76
C GLU A 232 14.76 1.63 26.34
N GLU A 233 14.97 0.34 26.60
CA GLU A 233 16.21 -0.20 27.16
C GLU A 233 17.37 -0.19 26.15
N HIS A 234 17.09 -0.57 24.89
CA HIS A 234 18.10 -0.77 23.86
C HIS A 234 17.65 -0.22 22.49
N PRO A 235 17.50 1.10 22.32
CA PRO A 235 17.01 1.71 21.08
C PRO A 235 17.87 1.38 19.86
N SER A 236 19.19 1.20 20.04
CA SER A 236 20.10 0.79 18.95
C SER A 236 19.78 -0.59 18.38
N ARG A 237 19.27 -1.53 19.20
CA ARG A 237 18.84 -2.85 18.73
C ARG A 237 17.54 -2.76 17.95
N THR A 238 16.62 -1.88 18.33
CA THR A 238 15.42 -1.57 17.55
C THR A 238 15.76 -0.99 16.18
N VAL A 239 16.73 -0.07 16.11
CA VAL A 239 17.27 0.46 14.85
C VAL A 239 17.85 -0.66 13.98
N ALA A 240 18.67 -1.54 14.57
CA ALA A 240 19.27 -2.66 13.83
C ALA A 240 18.21 -3.61 13.23
N VAL A 241 17.05 -3.78 13.87
CA VAL A 241 15.95 -4.59 13.29
C VAL A 241 15.46 -3.98 11.97
N ILE A 242 15.20 -2.68 11.93
CA ILE A 242 14.65 -2.04 10.71
C ILE A 242 15.71 -1.85 9.63
N GLU A 243 16.95 -1.51 10.00
CA GLU A 243 18.08 -1.44 9.06
C GLU A 243 18.30 -2.80 8.37
N ARG A 244 18.23 -3.89 9.14
CA ARG A 244 18.30 -5.25 8.58
C ARG A 244 17.15 -5.54 7.62
N VAL A 245 15.92 -5.17 7.98
CA VAL A 245 14.74 -5.39 7.12
C VAL A 245 14.86 -4.62 5.81
N LEU A 246 15.33 -3.37 5.85
CA LEU A 246 15.59 -2.54 4.67
C LEU A 246 16.70 -3.16 3.81
N HIS A 247 17.81 -3.56 4.41
CA HIS A 247 18.94 -4.16 3.70
C HIS A 247 18.60 -5.52 3.08
N GLU A 248 17.80 -6.35 3.74
CA GLU A 248 17.38 -7.64 3.20
C GLU A 248 16.50 -7.51 1.95
N GLY A 249 15.88 -6.34 1.71
CA GLY A 249 15.14 -6.07 0.47
C GLY A 249 14.00 -7.06 0.22
N ARG A 250 13.34 -7.56 1.28
CA ARG A 250 12.21 -8.49 1.17
C ARG A 250 10.96 -7.89 1.76
N GLY A 251 9.85 -8.01 1.05
CA GLY A 251 8.54 -7.51 1.50
C GLY A 251 8.22 -8.00 2.93
N THR A 252 8.12 -7.09 3.89
CA THR A 252 8.04 -7.43 5.32
C THR A 252 7.07 -6.50 6.06
N VAL A 253 6.12 -7.08 6.78
CA VAL A 253 5.33 -6.37 7.79
C VAL A 253 6.10 -6.34 9.10
N VAL A 254 6.20 -5.16 9.73
CA VAL A 254 6.84 -4.95 11.04
C VAL A 254 5.81 -4.32 11.97
N CYS A 255 5.21 -5.11 12.87
CA CYS A 255 4.19 -4.62 13.79
C CYS A 255 4.77 -4.19 15.15
N THR A 256 4.44 -2.96 15.57
CA THR A 256 5.02 -2.32 16.75
C THR A 256 4.04 -1.35 17.47
N HIS A 257 4.55 -0.58 18.43
CA HIS A 257 3.82 0.34 19.30
C HIS A 257 4.14 1.79 18.98
N ARG A 258 3.23 2.71 19.35
CA ARG A 258 3.41 4.17 19.16
C ARG A 258 4.76 4.70 19.70
N PRO A 259 5.20 4.37 20.93
CA PRO A 259 6.45 4.91 21.46
C PRO A 259 7.71 4.41 20.72
N VAL A 260 7.60 3.35 19.93
CA VAL A 260 8.71 2.74 19.18
C VAL A 260 8.83 3.36 17.78
N LEU A 261 7.75 3.95 17.26
CA LEU A 261 7.70 4.53 15.91
C LEU A 261 8.76 5.63 15.66
N PRO A 262 9.06 6.56 16.59
CA PRO A 262 10.08 7.58 16.35
C PRO A 262 11.45 6.97 16.04
N THR A 263 11.83 5.91 16.77
CA THR A 263 13.10 5.19 16.57
C THR A 263 13.15 4.51 15.20
N LEU A 264 12.07 3.82 14.82
CA LEU A 264 12.00 3.13 13.52
C LEU A 264 12.00 4.13 12.36
N ILE A 265 11.17 5.18 12.44
CA ILE A 265 11.07 6.21 11.41
C ILE A 265 12.37 7.00 11.28
N GLY A 266 13.06 7.25 12.41
CA GLY A 266 14.38 7.89 12.39
C GLY A 266 15.45 7.07 11.66
N ALA A 267 15.40 5.74 11.73
CA ALA A 267 16.27 4.87 10.96
C ALA A 267 15.88 4.85 9.47
N VAL A 268 14.58 4.73 9.17
CA VAL A 268 14.04 4.80 7.80
C VAL A 268 14.44 6.11 7.11
N LYS A 269 14.37 7.22 7.84
CA LYS A 269 14.77 8.55 7.35
C LYS A 269 16.18 8.57 6.78
N LYS A 270 17.13 7.82 7.37
CA LYS A 270 18.53 7.75 6.89
C LYS A 270 18.67 6.97 5.59
N ALA A 271 17.74 6.05 5.31
CA ALA A 271 17.72 5.23 4.11
C ALA A 271 16.77 5.78 3.02
N ALA A 272 16.04 6.85 3.33
CA ALA A 272 15.09 7.47 2.41
C ALA A 272 15.78 8.43 1.46
N ASP A 273 15.33 8.46 0.20
CA ASP A 273 15.62 9.60 -0.66
C ASP A 273 14.89 10.86 -0.15
N ARG A 274 15.27 12.01 -0.70
CA ARG A 274 14.73 13.30 -0.23
C ARG A 274 13.22 13.40 -0.40
N GLY A 275 12.65 12.79 -1.44
CA GLY A 275 11.21 12.79 -1.68
C GLY A 275 10.47 12.00 -0.60
N ALA A 276 10.90 10.76 -0.38
CA ALA A 276 10.35 9.87 0.63
C ALA A 276 10.53 10.42 2.05
N GLU A 277 11.69 11.02 2.36
CA GLU A 277 11.96 11.67 3.64
C GLU A 277 10.93 12.77 3.96
N MET A 278 10.58 13.59 2.96
CA MET A 278 9.64 14.70 3.15
C MET A 278 8.24 14.22 3.52
N GLU A 279 7.84 13.04 3.04
CA GLU A 279 6.53 12.43 3.25
C GLU A 279 6.43 11.57 4.52
N LEU A 280 7.57 11.30 5.20
CA LEU A 280 7.57 10.56 6.46
C LEU A 280 6.79 11.33 7.56
N PRO A 281 6.03 10.62 8.42
CA PRO A 281 5.40 11.26 9.57
C PRO A 281 6.44 11.91 10.48
N ARG A 282 6.19 13.16 10.88
CA ARG A 282 7.16 13.98 11.64
C ARG A 282 6.81 14.17 13.12
N GLU A 283 5.54 13.96 13.47
CA GLU A 283 5.02 14.24 14.80
C GLU A 283 4.24 13.07 15.37
N ASP A 284 4.26 12.95 16.69
CA ASP A 284 3.50 11.97 17.46
C ASP A 284 1.98 12.23 17.28
N PRO A 285 1.15 11.22 16.96
CA PRO A 285 1.37 9.77 17.14
C PRO A 285 2.19 9.03 16.07
N PHE A 286 2.77 9.72 15.07
CA PHE A 286 3.38 9.22 13.84
C PHE A 286 2.41 8.43 12.96
N LEU A 287 1.79 7.40 13.53
CA LEU A 287 0.71 6.61 12.96
C LEU A 287 -0.45 6.51 13.95
N ALA A 288 -1.69 6.61 13.48
CA ALA A 288 -2.89 6.28 14.25
C ALA A 288 -2.93 4.78 14.61
N ALA A 289 -3.68 4.39 15.64
CA ALA A 289 -3.80 2.97 15.99
C ALA A 289 -4.40 2.18 14.83
N GLY A 290 -3.73 1.09 14.42
CA GLY A 290 -4.09 0.29 13.26
C GLY A 290 -3.63 0.85 11.90
N GLU A 291 -2.99 2.03 11.87
CA GLU A 291 -2.45 2.59 10.62
C GLU A 291 -1.13 1.91 10.22
N ALA A 292 -0.99 1.69 8.92
CA ALA A 292 0.18 1.17 8.24
C ALA A 292 0.93 2.31 7.54
N LEU A 293 2.27 2.30 7.64
CA LEU A 293 3.16 3.08 6.78
C LEU A 293 3.88 2.11 5.85
N VAL A 294 3.58 2.17 4.56
CA VAL A 294 4.21 1.34 3.54
C VAL A 294 5.42 2.12 3.01
N LEU A 295 6.59 1.50 3.10
CA LEU A 295 7.85 2.02 2.58
C LEU A 295 8.18 1.25 1.30
N HIS A 296 8.24 1.96 0.18
CA HIS A 296 8.66 1.39 -1.09
C HIS A 296 10.17 1.41 -1.17
N THR A 297 10.76 0.22 -1.08
CA THR A 297 12.20 0.05 -0.92
C THR A 297 12.78 -0.59 -2.18
N THR A 298 13.91 -0.09 -2.68
CA THR A 298 14.62 -0.73 -3.81
C THR A 298 15.38 -1.98 -3.33
N SER A 299 15.91 -2.77 -4.26
CA SER A 299 16.79 -3.91 -3.95
C SER A 299 18.05 -3.52 -3.17
N ALA A 300 18.49 -2.27 -3.27
CA ALA A 300 19.62 -1.71 -2.52
C ALA A 300 19.24 -1.23 -1.10
N GLY A 301 17.99 -1.40 -0.67
CA GLY A 301 17.52 -0.97 0.65
C GLY A 301 17.20 0.52 0.77
N ARG A 302 17.16 1.25 -0.35
CA ARG A 302 16.81 2.68 -0.38
C ARG A 302 15.29 2.86 -0.41
N VAL A 303 14.74 3.70 0.47
CA VAL A 303 13.30 4.02 0.48
C VAL A 303 13.03 5.17 -0.48
N VAL A 304 12.18 4.94 -1.48
CA VAL A 304 11.95 5.86 -2.60
C VAL A 304 10.54 6.42 -2.68
N ALA A 305 9.62 5.85 -1.91
CA ALA A 305 8.30 6.43 -1.66
C ALA A 305 7.74 5.90 -0.35
N VAL A 306 6.81 6.64 0.24
CA VAL A 306 6.07 6.20 1.42
C VAL A 306 4.59 6.51 1.26
N GLU A 307 3.74 5.65 1.81
CA GLU A 307 2.29 5.88 1.83
C GLU A 307 1.68 5.41 3.14
N ARG A 308 0.59 6.06 3.56
CA ARG A 308 -0.07 5.83 4.85
C ARG A 308 -1.50 5.37 4.66
N HIS A 309 -1.83 4.25 5.28
CA HIS A 309 -3.14 3.63 5.18
C HIS A 309 -3.71 3.28 6.54
N LEU A 310 -4.88 3.83 6.82
CA LEU A 310 -5.69 3.40 7.95
C LEU A 310 -6.79 2.49 7.41
N PRO A 311 -6.91 1.24 7.89
CA PRO A 311 -7.99 0.35 7.47
C PRO A 311 -9.34 1.03 7.65
N ASN A 312 -10.17 0.95 6.61
CA ASN A 312 -11.52 1.48 6.64
C ASN A 312 -12.39 0.49 7.42
N ILE A 313 -12.92 0.93 8.55
CA ILE A 313 -13.75 0.09 9.42
C ILE A 313 -15.12 0.75 9.50
N SER A 314 -16.14 0.04 9.02
CA SER A 314 -17.54 0.39 9.24
C SER A 314 -18.02 -0.05 10.64
#